data_AF-A0AAN6XEC2-F1
#
_entry.id   AF-A0AAN6XEC2-F1
#
_cell.length_a   1.000
_cell.length_b   1.000
_cell.length_c   1.000
_cell.angle_alpha   90.00
_cell.angle_beta   90.00
_cell.angle_gamma   90.00
#
_symmetry.space_group_name_H-M   'P 1'
#
loop_
_entity.id
_entity.type
_entity.pdbx_description
1 polymer ?
#
loop_
_entity_poly.entity_id
_entity_poly.type
_entity_poly.pdbx_seq_one_letter_code
_entity_poly.pdbx_strand_id
1 'polypeptide(L)'
;MPADSASSSWTTVDDFLQSGDSRAVRCFQRTQWDQLCLVASNANCHLECTALDQVTSGLNNVVRLLEFSDQSRWAARVQITSIRLPKIGKIVRNREGGYELGPLPGIGGPFDTAAAFFEAWANKVKFKWDDETIGRIIQRGRFQRSR
;
A
#
# COMPACT_ATOMS: atom_id res chain seq x y z
N MET A 1 -38.29 2.93 1.23
CA MET A 1 -37.06 3.68 1.55
C MET A 1 -36.92 3.68 3.07
N PRO A 2 -35.76 3.32 3.64
CA PRO A 2 -34.50 3.97 3.32
C PRO A 2 -33.31 3.02 3.08
N ALA A 3 -32.34 3.47 2.29
CA ALA A 3 -30.95 3.09 2.44
C ALA A 3 -30.17 4.40 2.47
N ASP A 4 -29.70 4.72 3.65
CA ASP A 4 -28.94 5.93 3.95
C ASP A 4 -27.58 5.91 3.24
N SER A 5 -27.26 7.06 2.66
CA SER A 5 -25.94 7.59 2.33
C SER A 5 -24.74 6.80 2.90
N ALA A 6 -24.21 5.86 2.13
CA ALA A 6 -22.87 5.29 2.32
C ALA A 6 -22.04 5.55 1.06
N SER A 7 -20.94 6.28 1.26
CA SER A 7 -19.87 6.64 0.30
C SER A 7 -19.83 5.79 -0.99
N SER A 8 -19.92 6.48 -2.13
CA SER A 8 -20.04 5.98 -3.52
C SER A 8 -18.83 5.23 -4.08
N SER A 9 -18.06 4.50 -3.26
CA SER A 9 -16.78 3.89 -3.67
C SER A 9 -16.83 2.37 -3.90
N TRP A 10 -18.00 1.75 -3.82
CA TRP A 10 -18.20 0.36 -4.22
C TRP A 10 -18.42 0.27 -5.72
N THR A 11 -17.77 -0.70 -6.37
CA THR A 11 -17.91 -1.00 -7.79
C THR A 11 -18.24 -2.48 -7.96
N THR A 12 -18.60 -2.88 -9.18
CA THR A 12 -18.69 -4.29 -9.56
C THR A 12 -17.29 -4.93 -9.60
N VAL A 13 -17.21 -6.26 -9.58
CA VAL A 13 -15.94 -6.97 -9.79
C VAL A 13 -15.38 -6.63 -11.17
N ASP A 14 -16.22 -6.61 -12.20
CA ASP A 14 -15.80 -6.35 -13.57
C ASP A 14 -15.20 -4.95 -13.73
N ASP A 15 -15.88 -3.91 -13.23
CA ASP A 15 -15.36 -2.54 -13.29
C ASP A 15 -14.06 -2.42 -12.49
N PHE A 16 -13.99 -3.07 -11.33
CA PHE A 16 -12.78 -3.10 -10.50
C PHE A 16 -11.60 -3.77 -11.22
N LEU A 17 -11.83 -4.88 -11.92
CA LEU A 17 -10.78 -5.59 -12.67
C LEU A 17 -10.31 -4.82 -13.90
N GLN A 18 -11.18 -4.02 -14.52
CA GLN A 18 -10.84 -3.21 -15.69
C GLN A 18 -10.14 -1.91 -15.33
N SER A 19 -10.57 -1.24 -14.26
CA SER A 19 -10.16 0.14 -13.94
C SER A 19 -9.36 0.29 -12.64
N GLY A 20 -9.28 -0.76 -11.82
CA GLY A 20 -8.64 -0.71 -10.50
C GLY A 20 -7.12 -0.62 -10.53
N ASP A 21 -6.53 -0.19 -9.41
CA ASP A 21 -5.08 -0.18 -9.23
C ASP A 21 -4.46 -1.57 -9.44
N SER A 22 -3.37 -1.65 -10.19
CA SER A 22 -2.73 -2.91 -10.56
C SER A 22 -2.34 -3.81 -9.36
N ARG A 23 -2.03 -3.23 -8.20
CA ARG A 23 -1.71 -4.01 -6.99
C ARG A 23 -2.97 -4.53 -6.33
N ALA A 24 -4.04 -3.73 -6.30
CA ALA A 24 -5.34 -4.12 -5.79
C ALA A 24 -5.94 -5.24 -6.66
N VAL A 25 -5.95 -5.08 -7.99
CA VAL A 25 -6.41 -6.10 -8.95
C VAL A 25 -5.63 -7.41 -8.78
N ARG A 26 -4.29 -7.34 -8.67
CA ARG A 26 -3.46 -8.53 -8.44
C ARG A 26 -3.75 -9.20 -7.10
N CYS A 27 -4.00 -8.42 -6.05
CA CYS A 27 -4.41 -8.96 -4.74
C CYS A 27 -5.75 -9.69 -4.85
N PHE A 28 -6.73 -9.07 -5.50
CA PHE A 28 -8.04 -9.66 -5.74
C PHE A 28 -7.95 -10.97 -6.51
N GLN A 29 -7.21 -11.00 -7.62
CA GLN A 29 -7.03 -12.20 -8.46
C GLN A 29 -6.31 -13.35 -7.73
N ARG A 30 -5.38 -13.03 -6.81
CA ARG A 30 -4.68 -14.04 -6.01
C ARG A 30 -5.48 -14.55 -4.82
N THR A 31 -6.52 -13.82 -4.42
CA THR A 31 -7.36 -14.18 -3.29
C THR A 31 -8.31 -15.30 -3.71
N GLN A 32 -8.26 -16.43 -3.01
CA GLN A 32 -9.22 -17.52 -3.20
C GLN A 32 -10.50 -17.19 -2.45
N TRP A 33 -11.41 -16.48 -3.11
CA TRP A 33 -12.65 -16.00 -2.49
C TRP A 33 -13.55 -17.13 -1.99
N ASP A 34 -13.58 -18.28 -2.66
CA ASP A 34 -14.37 -19.44 -2.22
C ASP A 34 -13.84 -20.00 -0.90
N GLN A 35 -12.52 -20.10 -0.74
CA GLN A 35 -11.90 -20.51 0.53
C GLN A 35 -12.14 -19.47 1.63
N LEU A 36 -12.14 -18.18 1.28
CA LEU A 36 -12.50 -17.12 2.23
C LEU A 36 -13.95 -17.27 2.69
N CYS A 37 -14.89 -17.58 1.80
CA CYS A 37 -16.28 -17.88 2.16
C CYS A 37 -16.39 -19.09 3.07
N LEU A 38 -15.59 -20.16 2.86
CA LEU A 38 -15.56 -21.31 3.77
C LEU A 38 -15.11 -20.92 5.17
N VAL A 39 -14.06 -20.10 5.29
CA VAL A 39 -13.60 -19.57 6.58
C VAL A 39 -14.66 -18.70 7.24
N ALA A 40 -15.29 -17.80 6.47
CA ALA A 40 -16.34 -16.92 6.97
C ALA A 40 -17.58 -17.70 7.42
N SER A 41 -17.99 -18.72 6.67
CA SER A 41 -19.07 -19.64 7.03
C SER A 41 -18.78 -20.36 8.34
N ASN A 42 -17.59 -20.95 8.48
CA ASN A 42 -17.18 -21.61 9.72
C ASN A 42 -17.16 -20.66 10.92
N ALA A 43 -16.76 -19.41 10.71
CA ALA A 43 -16.78 -18.37 11.74
C ALA A 43 -18.19 -17.87 12.08
N ASN A 44 -19.14 -17.99 11.16
CA ASN A 44 -20.53 -17.54 11.30
C ASN A 44 -21.49 -18.72 11.47
N CYS A 45 -21.18 -19.63 12.39
CA CYS A 45 -22.03 -20.77 12.76
C CYS A 45 -22.43 -21.69 11.57
N HIS A 46 -21.54 -21.86 10.60
CA HIS A 46 -21.76 -22.64 9.38
C HIS A 46 -22.90 -22.14 8.48
N LEU A 47 -23.28 -20.86 8.59
CA LEU A 47 -24.20 -20.24 7.62
C LEU A 47 -23.55 -20.22 6.24
N GLU A 48 -24.31 -20.55 5.20
CA GLU A 48 -23.80 -20.52 3.82
C GLU A 48 -23.39 -19.09 3.46
N CYS A 49 -22.22 -18.95 2.84
CA CYS A 49 -21.62 -17.65 2.55
C CYS A 49 -21.40 -17.48 1.05
N THR A 50 -21.88 -16.37 0.49
CA THR A 50 -21.69 -15.99 -0.91
C THR A 50 -20.91 -14.68 -0.99
N ALA A 51 -19.83 -14.66 -1.77
CA ALA A 51 -19.10 -13.43 -2.07
C ALA A 51 -19.83 -12.66 -3.17
N LEU A 52 -20.38 -11.50 -2.83
CA LEU A 52 -21.13 -10.68 -3.76
C LEU A 52 -20.21 -9.93 -4.73
N ASP A 53 -20.82 -9.28 -5.71
CA ASP A 53 -20.12 -8.54 -6.76
C ASP A 53 -19.58 -7.18 -6.30
N GLN A 54 -19.99 -6.69 -5.12
CA GLN A 54 -19.53 -5.40 -4.63
C GLN A 54 -18.10 -5.49 -4.09
N VAL A 55 -17.21 -4.73 -4.71
CA VAL A 55 -15.79 -4.61 -4.36
C VAL A 55 -15.44 -3.14 -4.14
N THR A 56 -14.53 -2.89 -3.22
CA THR A 56 -13.84 -1.61 -3.12
C THR A 56 -12.39 -1.84 -2.75
N SER A 57 -11.55 -0.84 -2.99
CA SER A 57 -10.15 -0.91 -2.57
C SER A 57 -9.70 0.41 -2.00
N GLY A 58 -8.77 0.33 -1.05
CA GLY A 58 -8.01 1.46 -0.54
C GLY A 58 -6.53 1.18 -0.68
N LEU A 59 -5.69 2.12 -0.21
CA LEU A 59 -4.24 2.11 -0.41
C LEU A 59 -3.56 0.74 -0.23
N ASN A 60 -3.95 -0.01 0.81
CA ASN A 60 -3.33 -1.30 1.14
C ASN A 60 -4.34 -2.44 1.31
N ASN A 61 -5.61 -2.26 0.92
CA ASN A 61 -6.64 -3.27 1.15
C ASN A 61 -7.56 -3.42 -0.07
N VAL A 62 -7.95 -4.65 -0.33
CA VAL A 62 -9.10 -5.01 -1.17
C VAL A 62 -10.22 -5.45 -0.24
N VAL A 63 -11.43 -4.99 -0.47
CA VAL A 63 -12.60 -5.35 0.33
C VAL A 63 -13.69 -5.88 -0.60
N ARG A 64 -14.26 -7.03 -0.27
CA ARG A 64 -15.39 -7.62 -0.98
C ARG A 64 -16.54 -7.88 -0.01
N LEU A 65 -17.77 -7.60 -0.46
CA LEU A 65 -18.96 -7.85 0.35
C LEU A 65 -19.32 -9.34 0.34
N LEU A 66 -19.65 -9.89 1.49
CA LEU A 66 -20.18 -11.24 1.69
C LEU A 66 -21.62 -11.15 2.16
N GLU A 67 -22.45 -12.09 1.74
CA GLU A 67 -23.82 -12.27 2.23
C GLU A 67 -24.01 -13.71 2.68
N PHE A 68 -24.68 -13.88 3.83
CA PHE A 68 -24.97 -15.19 4.40
C PHE A 68 -26.43 -15.59 4.17
N SER A 69 -26.74 -16.87 4.35
CA SER A 69 -28.10 -17.41 4.19
C SER A 69 -29.15 -16.77 5.11
N ASP A 70 -28.74 -16.17 6.23
CA ASP A 70 -29.60 -15.41 7.14
C ASP A 70 -29.76 -13.93 6.74
N GLN A 71 -29.26 -13.55 5.56
CA GLN A 71 -29.24 -12.18 5.01
C GLN A 71 -28.31 -11.21 5.74
N SER A 72 -27.52 -11.69 6.71
CA SER A 72 -26.45 -10.87 7.30
C SER A 72 -25.34 -10.64 6.27
N ARG A 73 -24.64 -9.50 6.38
CA ARG A 73 -23.59 -9.09 5.44
C ARG A 73 -22.30 -8.74 6.15
N TRP A 74 -21.19 -9.27 5.69
CA TRP A 74 -19.85 -8.98 6.21
C TRP A 74 -18.97 -8.36 5.12
N ALA A 75 -18.00 -7.53 5.51
CA ALA A 75 -16.99 -7.00 4.61
C ALA A 75 -15.67 -7.76 4.79
N ALA A 76 -15.31 -8.56 3.79
CA ALA A 76 -14.05 -9.31 3.78
C ALA A 76 -12.91 -8.40 3.36
N ARG A 77 -12.01 -8.06 4.29
CA ARG A 77 -10.83 -7.22 4.04
C ARG A 77 -9.57 -8.04 3.84
N VAL A 78 -8.96 -7.93 2.67
CA VAL A 78 -7.70 -8.60 2.31
C VAL A 78 -6.61 -7.54 2.15
N GLN A 79 -5.51 -7.71 2.88
CA GLN A 79 -4.38 -6.80 2.80
C GLN A 79 -3.57 -7.04 1.51
N ILE A 80 -3.38 -5.99 0.71
CA ILE A 80 -2.45 -5.98 -0.41
C ILE A 80 -1.05 -6.09 0.21
N THR A 81 -0.46 -7.29 0.18
CA THR A 81 0.81 -7.56 0.85
C THR A 81 1.86 -6.51 0.49
N SER A 82 2.32 -5.75 1.48
CA SER A 82 3.47 -4.87 1.37
C SER A 82 4.64 -5.56 2.07
N ILE A 83 5.67 -5.94 1.33
CA ILE A 83 6.94 -6.32 1.95
C ILE A 83 7.50 -5.03 2.57
N ARG A 84 7.54 -4.99 3.91
CA ARG A 84 8.28 -3.95 4.63
C ARG A 84 9.70 -4.47 4.82
N LEU A 85 10.64 -3.80 4.17
CA LEU A 85 12.05 -4.12 4.30
C LEU A 85 12.59 -3.42 5.55
N PRO A 86 13.41 -4.11 6.38
CA PRO A 86 13.89 -3.56 7.65
C PRO A 86 14.88 -2.40 7.46
N LYS A 87 15.54 -2.31 6.30
CA LYS A 87 16.54 -1.28 5.98
C LYS A 87 16.24 -0.63 4.63
N ILE A 88 16.76 0.57 4.44
CA ILE A 88 16.74 1.29 3.16
C ILE A 88 17.93 0.82 2.33
N GLY A 89 17.67 0.07 1.26
CA GLY A 89 18.70 -0.55 0.42
C GLY A 89 18.16 -1.05 -0.92
N LYS A 90 19.06 -1.62 -1.73
CA LYS A 90 18.69 -2.30 -2.98
C LYS A 90 18.35 -3.76 -2.68
N ILE A 91 17.34 -4.33 -3.33
CA ILE A 91 17.09 -5.78 -3.29
C ILE A 91 18.10 -6.47 -4.21
N VAL A 92 18.88 -7.39 -3.67
CA VAL A 92 19.90 -8.17 -4.40
C VAL A 92 19.57 -9.65 -4.26
N ARG A 93 19.70 -10.42 -5.35
CA ARG A 93 19.55 -11.88 -5.31
C ARG A 93 20.87 -12.49 -4.84
N ASN A 94 20.83 -13.35 -3.83
CA ASN A 94 22.01 -14.05 -3.33
C ASN A 94 22.31 -15.30 -4.18
N ARG A 95 23.47 -15.94 -3.95
CA ARG A 95 23.92 -17.12 -4.72
C ARG A 95 23.04 -18.36 -4.50
N GLU A 96 22.38 -18.43 -3.35
CA GLU A 96 21.48 -19.52 -2.97
C GLU A 96 20.05 -19.32 -3.53
N GLY A 97 19.81 -18.23 -4.27
CA GLY A 97 18.54 -17.94 -4.92
C GLY A 97 17.55 -17.12 -4.09
N GLY A 98 17.88 -16.80 -2.84
CA GLY A 98 17.16 -15.88 -1.97
C GLY A 98 17.42 -14.40 -2.29
N TYR A 99 16.81 -13.50 -1.50
CA TYR A 99 16.94 -12.05 -1.65
C TYR A 99 17.41 -11.39 -0.36
N GLU A 100 18.33 -10.44 -0.50
CA GLU A 100 18.93 -9.68 0.61
C GLU A 100 18.92 -8.18 0.30
N LEU A 101 19.06 -7.36 1.36
CA LEU A 101 19.23 -5.92 1.22
C LEU A 101 20.72 -5.58 1.07
N GLY A 102 21.06 -5.03 -0.09
CA GLY A 102 22.39 -4.54 -0.40
C GLY A 102 22.49 -3.00 -0.42
N PRO A 103 23.70 -2.46 -0.60
CA PRO A 103 23.93 -1.03 -0.74
C PRO A 103 23.20 -0.43 -1.95
N LEU A 104 22.76 0.82 -1.81
CA LEU A 104 22.28 1.65 -2.91
C LEU A 104 23.46 2.09 -3.80
N PRO A 105 23.36 1.93 -5.14
CA PRO A 105 24.42 2.35 -6.07
C PRO A 105 24.78 3.83 -5.90
N GLY A 106 26.07 4.13 -5.72
CA GLY A 106 26.60 5.51 -5.60
C GLY A 106 26.35 6.20 -4.25
N ILE A 107 25.52 5.62 -3.37
CA ILE A 107 25.15 6.21 -2.06
C ILE A 107 25.71 5.39 -0.90
N GLY A 108 25.68 4.04 -0.98
CA GLY A 108 26.12 3.13 0.09
C GLY A 108 24.94 2.46 0.81
N GLY A 109 25.14 2.03 2.06
CA GLY A 109 24.12 1.33 2.86
C GLY A 109 24.25 -0.20 2.83
N PRO A 110 23.17 -0.97 3.15
CA PRO A 110 21.81 -0.52 3.48
C PRO A 110 21.74 0.26 4.80
N PHE A 111 20.74 1.14 4.95
CA PHE A 111 20.62 2.06 6.10
C PHE A 111 19.48 1.66 7.04
N ASP A 112 19.75 1.68 8.34
CA ASP A 112 18.76 1.36 9.38
C ASP A 112 17.78 2.52 9.64
N THR A 113 18.14 3.75 9.27
CA THR A 113 17.30 4.95 9.47
C THR A 113 17.26 5.83 8.23
N ALA A 114 16.19 6.60 8.09
CA ALA A 114 16.07 7.62 7.05
C ALA A 114 17.14 8.71 7.19
N ALA A 115 17.55 9.06 8.41
CA ALA A 115 18.59 10.05 8.67
C ALA A 115 19.95 9.64 8.08
N ALA A 116 20.40 8.40 8.37
CA ALA A 116 21.65 7.88 7.83
C ALA A 116 21.65 7.82 6.29
N PHE A 117 20.49 7.50 5.70
CA PHE A 117 20.31 7.57 4.25
C PHE A 117 20.45 9.00 3.72
N PHE A 118 19.76 9.98 4.31
CA PHE A 118 19.81 11.36 3.86
C PHE A 118 21.21 11.98 4.02
N GLU A 119 21.93 11.65 5.10
CA GLU A 119 23.33 12.06 5.29
C GLU A 119 24.24 11.48 4.20
N ALA A 120 24.11 10.18 3.89
CA ALA A 120 24.88 9.54 2.84
C ALA A 120 24.55 10.12 1.45
N TRP A 121 23.27 10.38 1.17
CA TRP A 121 22.80 10.99 -0.07
C TRP A 121 23.32 12.42 -0.21
N ALA A 122 23.19 13.26 0.82
CA ALA A 122 23.61 14.66 0.80
C ALA A 122 25.11 14.80 0.53
N ASN A 123 25.95 13.89 1.04
CA ASN A 123 27.38 13.84 0.75
C ASN A 123 27.74 13.48 -0.70
N LYS A 124 26.81 12.88 -1.46
CA LYS A 124 27.06 12.38 -2.83
C LYS A 124 26.38 13.23 -3.89
N VAL A 125 25.40 14.04 -3.52
CA VAL A 125 24.68 14.92 -4.43
C VAL A 125 25.51 16.15 -4.74
N LYS A 126 25.59 16.49 -6.02
CA LYS A 126 26.06 17.80 -6.45
C LYS A 126 24.88 18.74 -6.49
N PHE A 127 24.82 19.69 -5.56
CA PHE A 127 23.84 20.75 -5.61
C PHE A 127 24.20 21.74 -6.73
N LYS A 128 23.17 22.22 -7.45
CA LYS A 128 23.34 23.23 -8.51
C LYS A 128 23.85 24.57 -7.97
N TRP A 129 23.62 24.83 -6.68
CA TRP A 129 23.87 26.10 -6.01
C TRP A 129 24.92 25.89 -4.93
N ASP A 130 25.82 26.86 -4.76
CA ASP A 130 26.77 26.88 -3.66
C ASP A 130 26.10 27.17 -2.31
N ASP A 131 26.82 26.87 -1.22
CA ASP A 131 26.34 27.03 0.14
C ASP A 131 25.90 28.47 0.45
N GLU A 132 26.59 29.46 -0.13
CA GLU A 132 26.26 30.88 0.04
C GLU A 132 24.91 31.22 -0.60
N THR A 133 24.65 30.71 -1.80
CA THR A 133 23.41 30.94 -2.53
C THR A 133 22.25 30.18 -1.89
N ILE A 134 22.48 28.95 -1.42
CA ILE A 134 21.51 28.21 -0.61
C ILE A 134 21.18 28.99 0.68
N GLY A 135 22.20 29.50 1.37
CA GLY A 135 22.05 30.33 2.57
C GLY A 135 21.19 31.57 2.31
N ARG A 136 21.46 32.30 1.22
CA ARG A 136 20.66 33.47 0.82
C ARG A 136 19.20 33.10 0.50
N ILE A 137 18.94 31.98 -0.16
CA ILE A 137 17.58 31.50 -0.47
C ILE A 137 16.82 31.15 0.81
N ILE A 138 17.44 30.40 1.73
CA ILE A 138 16.82 30.01 3.01
C ILE A 138 16.52 31.25 3.87
N GLN A 139 17.42 32.23 3.91
CA GLN A 139 17.22 33.48 4.63
C GLN A 139 16.10 34.33 4.02
N ARG A 140 16.00 34.38 2.68
CA ARG A 140 14.89 35.07 1.98
C ARG A 140 13.53 34.40 2.22
N GLY A 141 13.48 33.08 2.28
CA GLY A 141 12.24 32.33 2.57
C GLY A 141 11.70 32.50 4.00
N ARG A 142 12.56 32.88 4.96
CA ARG A 142 12.14 33.22 6.33
C ARG A 142 11.51 34.62 6.47
N PHE A 143 11.56 35.45 5.42
CA PHE A 143 11.07 36.84 5.42
C PHE A 143 9.73 37.05 4.68
N GLN A 144 8.85 36.05 4.65
CA GLN A 144 7.44 36.21 4.21
C GLN A 144 6.40 35.64 5.20
N ARG A 145 6.66 35.78 6.51
CA ARG A 145 5.59 35.74 7.53
C ARG A 145 5.63 37.02 8.35
N SER A 146 5.20 38.13 7.76
CA SER A 146 4.71 39.28 8.51
C SER A 146 3.19 39.33 8.35
N ARG A 147 2.52 39.17 9.50
CA ARG A 147 1.13 39.46 9.87
C ARG A 147 0.15 39.89 8.78
#